data_AF-A0A260ZSH1-F1
#
_entry.id   AF-A0A260ZSH1-F1
#
_cell.length_a   1.000
_cell.length_b   1.000
_cell.length_c   1.000
_cell.angle_alpha   90.00
_cell.angle_beta   90.00
_cell.angle_gamma   90.00
#
_symmetry.space_group_name_H-M   'P 1'
#
loop_
_entity.id
_entity.type
_entity.pdbx_description
1 polymer ?
#
loop_
_entity_poly.entity_id
_entity_poly.type
_entity_poly.pdbx_seq_one_letter_code
_entity_poly.pdbx_strand_id
1 'polypeptide(L)'
;MAAHRLVELLVCLALVTPSMAVYPSQNPRLTCHFYSMFVNDFDRTENNRVCMAYIHVPTKTFKFEGTWRDPKKISPSYNFTSGQDCQIKMVDGEEIYECFCFTPLCNTPYSVNDFVSRGYTLRPTNTRSSSSN
;
A
#
# COMPACT_ATOMS: atom_id res chain seq x y z
N MET A 1 -0.67 -58.11 -38.27
CA MET A 1 -0.05 -56.84 -37.87
C MET A 1 -1.11 -55.74 -37.90
N ALA A 2 -1.70 -55.44 -36.75
CA ALA A 2 -2.61 -54.32 -36.49
C ALA A 2 -2.61 -54.15 -34.95
N ALA A 3 -1.54 -53.59 -34.38
CA ALA A 3 -1.28 -52.16 -34.28
C ALA A 3 -2.36 -51.41 -33.49
N HIS A 4 -2.09 -51.27 -32.18
CA HIS A 4 -2.14 -50.00 -31.46
C HIS A 4 -3.47 -49.22 -31.49
N ARG A 5 -4.56 -49.70 -30.87
CA ARG A 5 -5.72 -48.82 -30.53
C ARG A 5 -6.48 -49.18 -29.25
N LEU A 6 -5.79 -49.65 -28.19
CA LEU A 6 -6.48 -49.98 -26.93
C LEU A 6 -5.81 -49.43 -25.66
N VAL A 7 -4.71 -48.67 -25.77
CA VAL A 7 -3.97 -48.15 -24.59
C VAL A 7 -4.16 -46.65 -24.37
N GLU A 8 -4.87 -45.95 -25.26
CA GLU A 8 -5.02 -44.48 -25.20
C GLU A 8 -6.31 -44.00 -24.51
N LEU A 9 -7.14 -44.91 -23.98
CA LEU A 9 -8.45 -44.54 -23.42
C LEU A 9 -8.53 -44.59 -21.88
N LEU A 10 -7.43 -44.84 -21.18
CA LEU A 10 -7.39 -44.94 -19.72
C LEU A 10 -6.51 -43.89 -19.02
N VAL A 11 -5.95 -42.93 -19.74
CA VAL A 11 -5.06 -41.89 -19.16
C VAL A 11 -5.79 -40.56 -18.85
N CYS A 12 -7.08 -40.42 -19.18
CA CYS A 12 -7.77 -39.13 -19.03
C CYS A 12 -8.65 -38.98 -17.77
N LEU A 13 -8.60 -39.91 -16.81
CA LEU A 13 -9.58 -39.91 -15.70
C LEU A 13 -8.95 -40.02 -14.30
N ALA A 14 -7.73 -39.51 -14.13
CA ALA A 14 -7.17 -39.29 -12.81
C ALA A 14 -6.76 -37.82 -12.66
N LEU A 15 -7.30 -37.18 -11.62
CA LEU A 15 -6.88 -35.90 -11.05
C LEU A 15 -7.49 -34.63 -11.66
N VAL A 16 -8.80 -34.61 -11.84
CA VAL A 16 -9.56 -33.37 -11.59
C VAL A 16 -9.76 -33.27 -10.07
N THR A 17 -8.69 -32.97 -9.34
CA THR A 17 -8.88 -32.41 -8.00
C THR A 17 -9.47 -31.03 -8.22
N PRO A 18 -10.60 -30.66 -7.58
CA PRO A 18 -10.97 -29.27 -7.46
C PRO A 18 -9.86 -28.65 -6.61
N SER A 19 -8.82 -28.16 -7.27
CA SER A 19 -7.90 -27.21 -6.69
C SER A 19 -8.80 -26.07 -6.26
N MET A 20 -9.13 -26.05 -4.97
CA MET A 20 -9.56 -24.86 -4.26
C MET A 20 -8.44 -23.86 -4.50
N ALA A 21 -8.50 -23.18 -5.64
CA ALA A 21 -7.74 -21.99 -5.90
C ALA A 21 -8.27 -21.00 -4.87
N VAL A 22 -7.63 -21.00 -3.70
CA VAL A 22 -7.56 -19.81 -2.87
C VAL A 22 -6.92 -18.81 -3.80
N TYR A 23 -7.73 -18.06 -4.54
CA TYR A 23 -7.26 -16.87 -5.23
C TYR A 23 -6.77 -15.98 -4.09
N PRO A 24 -5.45 -15.82 -3.88
CA PRO A 24 -5.01 -14.82 -2.93
C PRO A 24 -5.64 -13.53 -3.41
N SER A 25 -6.33 -12.84 -2.51
CA SER A 25 -6.78 -11.48 -2.79
C SER A 25 -5.59 -10.75 -3.41
N GLN A 26 -5.71 -10.33 -4.67
CA GLN A 26 -4.61 -9.71 -5.42
C GLN A 26 -4.11 -8.41 -4.78
N ASN A 27 -4.72 -7.96 -3.67
CA ASN A 27 -4.17 -6.95 -2.79
C ASN A 27 -3.63 -7.59 -1.51
N PRO A 28 -2.29 -7.59 -1.28
CA PRO A 28 -1.75 -7.97 0.00
C PRO A 28 -2.38 -7.08 1.09
N ARG A 29 -2.82 -7.72 2.17
CA ARG A 29 -3.35 -7.00 3.33
C ARG A 29 -2.20 -6.25 3.99
N LEU A 30 -2.23 -4.92 3.91
CA LEU A 30 -1.19 -4.05 4.45
C LEU A 30 -1.44 -3.75 5.92
N THR A 31 -0.37 -3.77 6.69
CA THR A 31 -0.29 -3.07 7.97
C THR A 31 0.22 -1.65 7.72
N CYS A 32 -0.46 -0.65 8.26
CA CYS A 32 -0.13 0.77 8.08
C CYS A 32 0.10 1.44 9.44
N HIS A 33 0.91 2.49 9.50
CA HIS A 33 0.96 3.32 10.70
C HIS A 33 -0.37 4.03 10.90
N PHE A 34 -0.79 4.14 12.16
CA PHE A 34 -1.89 4.95 12.61
C PHE A 34 -1.38 6.00 13.59
N TYR A 35 -1.72 7.25 13.31
CA TYR A 35 -1.46 8.35 14.22
C TYR A 35 -2.44 9.46 13.93
N SER A 36 -2.96 10.07 15.00
CA SER A 36 -3.81 11.25 14.91
C SER A 36 -3.51 12.15 16.10
N MET A 37 -3.48 13.46 15.86
CA MET A 37 -3.31 14.46 16.92
C MET A 37 -4.37 14.37 18.04
N PHE A 38 -5.52 13.77 17.76
CA PHE A 38 -6.60 13.59 18.74
C PHE A 38 -6.34 12.43 19.71
N VAL A 39 -5.60 11.41 19.27
CA VAL A 39 -5.33 10.19 20.06
C VAL A 39 -3.93 10.26 20.69
N ASN A 40 -3.01 11.00 20.05
CA ASN A 40 -1.60 11.14 20.45
C ASN A 40 -0.93 9.80 20.77
N ASP A 41 -1.30 8.76 20.01
CA ASP A 41 -0.76 7.42 20.13
C ASP A 41 -0.33 6.92 18.75
N PHE A 42 0.79 6.21 18.73
CA PHE A 42 1.35 5.58 17.54
C PHE A 42 0.95 4.12 17.53
N ASP A 43 -0.03 3.81 16.70
CA ASP A 43 -0.55 2.46 16.55
C ASP A 43 -0.37 1.97 15.10
N ARG A 44 -0.96 0.82 14.79
CA ARG A 44 -0.99 0.22 13.47
C ARG A 44 -2.40 -0.21 13.14
N THR A 45 -2.82 0.05 11.91
CA THR A 45 -4.03 -0.58 11.36
C THR A 45 -3.65 -1.78 10.51
N GLU A 46 -4.45 -2.83 10.55
CA GLU A 46 -4.26 -4.04 9.76
C GLU A 46 -5.33 -4.19 8.68
N ASN A 47 -5.15 -5.16 7.78
CA ASN A 47 -6.12 -5.51 6.74
C ASN A 47 -6.45 -4.35 5.78
N ASN A 48 -5.46 -3.51 5.47
CA ASN A 48 -5.63 -2.38 4.55
C ASN A 48 -5.25 -2.75 3.10
N ARG A 49 -5.70 -1.95 2.14
CA ARG A 49 -5.22 -1.99 0.74
C ARG A 49 -4.22 -0.90 0.43
N VAL A 50 -4.26 0.19 1.17
CA VAL A 50 -3.39 1.35 0.99
C VAL A 50 -3.09 1.97 2.34
N CYS A 51 -1.87 2.47 2.49
CA CYS A 51 -1.47 3.29 3.61
C CYS A 51 -1.44 4.76 3.17
N MET A 52 -1.90 5.64 4.05
CA MET A 52 -2.12 7.05 3.77
C MET A 52 -1.40 7.91 4.80
N ALA A 53 -0.91 9.06 4.33
CA ALA A 53 -0.37 10.11 5.18
C ALA A 53 -0.94 11.46 4.76
N TYR A 54 -1.33 12.25 5.75
CA TYR A 54 -1.72 13.64 5.59
C TYR A 54 -0.72 14.49 6.34
N ILE A 55 -0.06 15.42 5.64
CA ILE A 55 1.01 16.22 6.23
C ILE A 55 0.70 17.69 5.97
N HIS A 56 0.59 18.45 7.05
CA HIS A 56 0.48 19.91 7.00
C HIS A 56 1.83 20.51 7.43
N VAL A 57 2.56 21.03 6.45
CA VAL A 57 3.94 21.50 6.64
C VAL A 57 4.01 22.74 7.55
N PRO A 58 3.18 23.79 7.35
CA PRO A 58 3.18 24.99 8.21
C PRO A 58 3.04 24.69 9.70
N THR A 59 2.08 23.86 10.09
CA THR A 59 1.83 23.51 11.51
C THR A 59 2.67 22.33 12.00
N LYS A 60 3.45 21.71 11.12
CA LYS A 60 4.27 20.51 11.40
C LYS A 60 3.44 19.33 11.94
N THR A 61 2.19 19.21 11.52
CA THR A 61 1.30 18.12 11.93
C THR A 61 1.18 17.05 10.87
N PHE A 62 1.00 15.81 11.31
CA PHE A 62 0.71 14.68 10.44
C PHE A 62 -0.41 13.82 11.00
N LYS A 63 -1.09 13.10 10.09
CA LYS A 63 -2.02 12.02 10.38
C LYS A 63 -1.64 10.83 9.52
N PHE A 64 -1.62 9.65 10.12
CA PHE A 64 -1.38 8.38 9.43
C PHE A 64 -2.61 7.50 9.57
N GLU A 65 -3.02 6.86 8.47
CA GLU A 65 -4.09 5.88 8.50
C GLU A 65 -3.91 4.82 7.40
N GLY A 66 -4.69 3.75 7.52
CA GLY A 66 -4.83 2.73 6.48
C GLY A 66 -6.30 2.59 6.11
N THR A 67 -6.57 2.16 4.88
CA THR A 67 -7.94 1.88 4.46
C THR A 67 -8.03 0.70 3.52
N TRP A 68 -9.16 0.00 3.58
CA TRP A 68 -9.52 -1.05 2.62
C TRP A 68 -10.21 -0.49 1.37
N ARG A 69 -10.61 0.80 1.38
CA ARG A 69 -11.30 1.43 0.26
C ARG A 69 -10.34 1.63 -0.92
N ASP A 70 -10.92 1.64 -2.12
CA ASP A 70 -10.20 1.95 -3.36
C ASP A 70 -9.67 3.40 -3.30
N PRO A 71 -8.35 3.64 -3.42
CA PRO A 71 -7.77 4.97 -3.42
C PRO A 71 -8.41 5.91 -4.45
N LYS A 72 -8.78 5.39 -5.63
CA LYS A 72 -9.45 6.19 -6.69
C LYS A 72 -10.85 6.67 -6.29
N LYS A 73 -11.49 6.02 -5.31
CA LYS A 73 -12.77 6.46 -4.77
C LYS A 73 -12.60 7.50 -3.66
N ILE A 74 -11.44 7.52 -2.99
CA ILE A 74 -11.15 8.44 -1.88
C ILE A 74 -10.53 9.74 -2.42
N SER A 75 -9.65 9.63 -3.40
CA SER A 75 -8.99 10.75 -4.07
C SER A 75 -9.04 10.56 -5.59
N PRO A 76 -10.18 10.89 -6.23
CA PRO A 76 -10.42 10.60 -7.64
C PRO A 76 -9.54 11.41 -8.60
N SER A 77 -9.08 12.60 -8.18
CA SER A 77 -8.13 13.42 -8.93
C SER A 77 -6.69 12.92 -8.83
N TYR A 78 -6.40 11.99 -7.92
CA TYR A 78 -5.05 11.55 -7.66
C TYR A 78 -4.54 10.67 -8.81
N ASN A 79 -3.43 11.10 -9.43
CA ASN A 79 -2.75 10.27 -10.40
C ASN A 79 -1.83 9.22 -9.73
N PHE A 80 -2.33 8.01 -9.56
CA PHE A 80 -1.56 6.89 -8.98
C PHE A 80 -0.47 6.32 -9.92
N THR A 81 -0.38 6.76 -11.18
CA THR A 81 0.62 6.29 -12.15
C THR A 81 1.78 7.25 -12.35
N SER A 82 1.74 8.45 -11.75
CA SER A 82 2.79 9.48 -11.91
C SER A 82 4.12 9.12 -11.25
N GLY A 83 4.16 8.05 -10.45
CA GLY A 83 5.31 7.69 -9.62
C GLY A 83 5.53 8.63 -8.43
N GLN A 84 4.67 9.65 -8.26
CA GLN A 84 4.60 10.53 -7.10
C GLN A 84 3.63 9.93 -6.08
N ASP A 85 4.09 9.78 -4.85
CA ASP A 85 3.35 9.20 -3.73
C ASP A 85 2.68 10.26 -2.84
N CYS A 86 2.86 11.56 -3.12
CA CYS A 86 2.20 12.68 -2.45
C CYS A 86 1.73 13.75 -3.44
N GLN A 87 0.55 14.33 -3.20
CA GLN A 87 0.01 15.47 -3.95
C GLN A 87 -0.58 16.52 -3.00
N ILE A 88 -0.56 17.78 -3.41
CA ILE A 88 -1.16 18.88 -2.65
C ILE A 88 -2.68 18.86 -2.85
N LYS A 89 -3.41 19.04 -1.75
CA LYS A 89 -4.85 19.18 -1.70
C LYS A 89 -5.22 20.40 -0.86
N MET A 90 -6.15 21.19 -1.36
CA MET A 90 -6.72 22.31 -0.60
C MET A 90 -7.81 21.80 0.33
N VAL A 91 -7.67 22.05 1.63
CA VAL A 91 -8.68 21.73 2.65
C VAL A 91 -8.86 23.00 3.49
N ASP A 92 -10.07 23.57 3.49
CA ASP A 92 -10.41 24.79 4.23
C ASP A 92 -9.45 25.98 3.99
N GLY A 93 -8.90 26.06 2.77
CA GLY A 93 -7.94 27.10 2.38
C GLY A 93 -6.48 26.79 2.71
N GLU A 94 -6.19 25.65 3.32
CA GLU A 94 -4.84 25.19 3.65
C GLU A 94 -4.34 24.13 2.66
N GLU A 95 -3.04 24.17 2.38
CA GLU A 95 -2.36 23.17 1.55
C GLU A 95 -1.94 21.98 2.41
N ILE A 96 -2.56 20.82 2.15
CA ILE A 96 -2.21 19.56 2.80
C ILE A 96 -1.63 18.61 1.77
N TYR A 97 -0.51 17.96 2.11
CA TYR A 97 0.01 16.85 1.32
C TYR A 97 -0.79 15.60 1.64
N GLU A 98 -1.53 15.08 0.66
CA GLU A 98 -2.21 13.80 0.70
C GLU A 98 -1.34 12.76 -0.02
N CYS A 99 -0.90 11.75 0.73
CA CYS A 99 0.04 10.74 0.26
C CYS A 99 -0.55 9.33 0.32
N PHE A 100 -0.14 8.48 -0.63
CA PHE A 100 -0.53 7.08 -0.74
C PHE A 100 0.67 6.19 -1.01
N CYS A 101 0.72 5.04 -0.33
CA CYS A 101 1.75 4.03 -0.57
C CYS A 101 1.21 2.61 -0.34
N PHE A 102 1.85 1.62 -0.98
CA PHE A 102 1.29 0.28 -1.17
C PHE A 102 2.20 -0.85 -0.64
N THR A 103 3.08 -0.53 0.30
CA THR A 103 3.93 -1.50 1.01
C THR A 103 3.67 -1.42 2.52
N PRO A 104 3.93 -2.47 3.31
CA PRO A 104 3.68 -2.41 4.75
C PRO A 104 4.44 -1.26 5.42
N LEU A 105 3.77 -0.51 6.30
CA LEU A 105 4.33 0.56 7.14
C LEU A 105 5.00 1.72 6.37
N CYS A 106 4.67 1.92 5.10
CA CYS A 106 5.33 2.92 4.25
C CYS A 106 4.89 4.38 4.49
N ASN A 107 3.84 4.61 5.29
CA ASN A 107 3.17 5.91 5.38
C ASN A 107 3.75 6.86 6.43
N THR A 108 4.97 6.63 6.90
CA THR A 108 5.58 7.44 7.97
C THR A 108 6.93 8.00 7.55
N PRO A 109 7.07 9.34 7.44
CA PRO A 109 8.34 10.01 7.68
C PRO A 109 8.60 10.11 9.19
N TYR A 110 9.87 10.26 9.59
CA TYR A 110 10.23 10.43 11.01
C TYR A 110 9.76 11.77 11.60
N SER A 111 9.56 12.78 10.75
CA SER A 111 9.06 14.11 11.10
C SER A 111 8.64 14.89 9.84
N VAL A 112 8.00 16.05 10.00
CA VAL A 112 7.75 16.95 8.87
C VAL A 112 9.05 17.47 8.24
N ASN A 113 10.11 17.69 9.03
CA ASN A 113 11.41 18.08 8.49
C ASN A 113 12.02 16.97 7.62
N ASP A 114 11.86 15.70 8.04
CA ASP A 114 12.27 14.54 7.24
C ASP A 114 11.49 14.50 5.92
N PHE A 115 10.17 14.69 5.96
CA PHE A 115 9.34 14.78 4.76
C PHE A 115 9.79 15.88 3.79
N VAL A 116 10.05 17.08 4.30
CA VAL A 116 10.55 18.21 3.48
C VAL A 116 11.94 17.88 2.93
N SER A 117 12.84 17.30 3.73
CA SER A 117 14.19 16.94 3.29
C SER A 117 14.22 15.85 2.21
N ARG A 118 13.19 14.98 2.19
CA ARG A 118 13.00 13.97 1.14
C ARG A 118 12.44 14.55 -0.16
N GLY A 119 12.05 15.82 -0.17
CA GLY A 119 11.41 16.46 -1.32
C GLY A 119 9.91 16.17 -1.38
N TYR A 120 9.23 16.14 -0.23
CA TYR A 120 7.78 15.98 -0.12
C TYR A 120 7.27 14.62 -0.63
N THR A 121 7.96 13.54 -0.27
CA THR A 121 7.65 12.15 -0.64
C THR A 121 7.75 11.23 0.59
N LEU A 122 6.99 10.12 0.58
CA LEU A 122 7.11 9.07 1.59
C LEU A 122 8.25 8.11 1.27
N ARG A 123 8.69 8.07 0.01
CA ARG A 123 9.81 7.22 -0.43
C ARG A 123 11.03 7.45 0.48
N PRO A 124 11.66 6.38 0.98
CA PRO A 124 12.90 6.51 1.73
C PRO A 124 13.95 7.20 0.86
N THR A 125 14.64 8.19 1.42
CA THR A 125 15.92 8.63 0.85
C THR A 125 16.91 7.50 1.03
N ASN A 126 17.67 7.16 -0.01
CA ASN A 126 18.72 6.14 0.05
C ASN A 126 19.91 6.62 0.92
N THR A 127 19.68 6.96 2.18
CA THR A 127 20.72 6.99 3.20
C THR A 127 20.87 5.56 3.70
N ARG A 128 21.89 4.87 3.17
CA ARG A 128 22.42 3.60 3.67
C ARG A 128 22.25 3.47 5.20
N SER A 129 21.38 2.56 5.61
CA SER A 129 21.52 1.78 6.85
C SER A 129 21.09 0.35 6.52
N SER A 130 21.86 -0.34 5.68
CA SER A 130 22.66 -1.45 6.20
C SER A 130 23.03 -1.30 7.68
N SER A 131 22.24 -1.96 8.52
CA SER A 131 22.62 -2.62 9.78
C SER A 131 21.42 -3.50 10.15
N SER A 132 21.29 -4.70 9.56
CA SER A 132 21.76 -5.94 10.17
C SER A 132 22.33 -5.77 11.58
N ASN A 133 21.55 -6.21 12.57
CA ASN A 133 21.98 -7.07 13.68
C ASN A 133 20.77 -7.86 14.16
#